data_AF-A0A941ZXJ2-F1
#
_entry.id   AF-A0A941ZXJ2-F1
#
_cell.length_a   1.000
_cell.length_b   1.000
_cell.length_c   1.000
_cell.angle_alpha   90.00
_cell.angle_beta   90.00
_cell.angle_gamma   90.00
#
_symmetry.space_group_name_H-M   'P 1'
#
loop_
_entity.id
_entity.type
_entity.pdbx_description
1 polymer ?
#
loop_
_entity_poly.entity_id
_entity_poly.type
_entity_poly.pdbx_seq_one_letter_code
_entity_poly.pdbx_strand_id
1 'polypeptide(L)'
;MLDDVSLVIAPGEKVALVGASGGGKSTLVQALLGLYPVKAGRIAYGDADVAEIGWETVREHVGVVLQHPVLFNDSVRANLTLGREADDATLWQALDIAQLT
;
A
#
# COMPACT_ATOMS: atom_id res chain seq x y z
N MET A 1 -14.83 -4.44 11.14
CA MET A 1 -15.90 -3.48 11.46
C MET A 1 -15.21 -2.14 11.70
N LEU A 2 -15.62 -1.11 10.97
CA LEU A 2 -15.08 0.25 10.97
C LEU A 2 -16.29 1.17 11.08
N ASP A 3 -16.36 2.00 12.12
CA ASP A 3 -17.44 2.98 12.33
C ASP A 3 -16.83 4.08 13.22
N ASP A 4 -16.76 5.39 12.99
CA ASP A 4 -17.18 6.34 11.95
C ASP A 4 -15.90 7.14 11.60
N VAL A 5 -15.01 6.55 10.80
CA VAL A 5 -13.59 6.99 10.72
C VAL A 5 -13.43 8.21 9.81
N SER A 6 -12.88 9.29 10.38
CA SER A 6 -12.38 10.46 9.64
C SER A 6 -10.90 10.70 9.98
N LEU A 7 -10.05 10.59 8.97
CA LEU A 7 -8.60 10.74 9.05
C LEU A 7 -8.16 11.57 7.83
N VAL A 8 -7.30 12.55 8.05
CA VAL A 8 -6.63 13.31 6.99
C VAL A 8 -5.14 13.14 7.19
N ILE A 9 -4.44 12.74 6.12
CA ILE A 9 -2.99 12.59 6.10
C ILE A 9 -2.46 13.60 5.08
N ALA A 10 -1.65 14.55 5.52
CA ALA A 10 -1.08 15.55 4.64
C ALA A 10 0.09 14.98 3.81
N PRO A 11 0.42 15.56 2.64
CA PRO A 11 1.60 15.17 1.88
C PRO A 11 2.88 15.25 2.72
N GLY A 12 3.66 14.17 2.73
CA GLY A 12 4.90 14.06 3.51
C GLY A 12 4.70 13.70 4.98
N GLU A 13 3.47 13.57 5.46
CA GLU A 13 3.18 13.15 6.82
C GLU A 13 3.45 11.65 7.03
N LYS A 14 4.00 11.31 8.20
CA LYS A 14 4.19 9.92 8.64
C LYS A 14 3.24 9.64 9.81
N VAL A 15 2.25 8.80 9.57
CA VAL A 15 1.21 8.46 10.56
C VAL A 15 1.39 7.01 11.02
N ALA A 16 1.34 6.80 12.33
CA ALA A 16 1.32 5.47 12.94
C ALA A 16 -0.08 5.15 13.49
N LEU A 17 -0.66 4.02 13.05
CA LEU A 17 -1.93 3.50 13.58
C LEU A 17 -1.65 2.53 14.74
N VAL A 18 -2.01 2.92 15.96
CA VAL A 18 -1.77 2.13 17.19
C VAL A 18 -3.10 1.75 17.85
N GLY A 19 -3.18 0.53 18.41
CA GLY A 19 -4.37 0.03 19.09
C GLY A 19 -4.31 -1.48 19.32
N ALA A 20 -5.22 -2.01 20.15
CA ALA A 20 -5.27 -3.44 20.48
C ALA A 20 -5.42 -4.33 19.23
N SER A 21 -4.95 -5.59 19.32
CA SER A 21 -5.20 -6.58 18.27
C SER A 21 -6.71 -6.74 18.04
N GLY A 22 -7.14 -6.82 16.78
CA GLY A 22 -8.57 -6.85 16.41
C GLY A 22 -9.25 -5.47 16.33
N GLY A 23 -8.60 -4.38 16.72
CA GLY A 23 -9.17 -3.01 16.68
C GLY A 23 -9.32 -2.38 15.28
N GLY A 24 -9.41 -3.16 14.21
CA GLY A 24 -9.69 -2.65 12.85
C GLY A 24 -8.52 -2.02 12.08
N LYS A 25 -7.31 -1.91 12.66
CA LYS A 25 -6.13 -1.31 11.99
C LYS A 25 -5.82 -1.94 10.62
N SER A 26 -5.71 -3.27 10.58
CA SER A 26 -5.45 -3.98 9.32
C SER A 26 -6.61 -3.81 8.34
N THR A 27 -7.85 -3.80 8.84
CA THR A 27 -9.04 -3.55 8.01
C THR A 27 -9.03 -2.16 7.41
N LEU A 28 -8.63 -1.12 8.15
CA LEU A 28 -8.48 0.24 7.63
C LEU A 28 -7.42 0.29 6.52
N VAL A 29 -6.23 -0.28 6.76
CA VAL A 29 -5.17 -0.34 5.74
C VAL A 29 -5.65 -1.07 4.49
N GLN A 30 -6.34 -2.21 4.64
CA GLN A 30 -6.85 -2.96 3.49
C GLN A 30 -7.97 -2.22 2.75
N ALA A 31 -8.80 -1.43 3.44
CA ALA A 31 -9.80 -0.56 2.80
C ALA A 31 -9.16 0.56 2.00
N LEU A 32 -8.10 1.21 2.53
CA LEU A 32 -7.30 2.18 1.78
C LEU A 32 -6.65 1.54 0.54
N LEU A 33 -6.33 0.26 0.57
CA LEU A 33 -5.77 -0.44 -0.60
C LEU A 33 -6.82 -0.98 -1.58
N GLY A 34 -8.12 -0.76 -1.31
CA GLY A 34 -9.20 -1.27 -2.14
C GLY A 34 -9.40 -2.79 -2.06
N LEU A 35 -8.77 -3.45 -1.08
CA LEU A 35 -8.89 -4.90 -0.88
C LEU A 35 -10.18 -5.27 -0.13
N TYR A 36 -10.76 -4.32 0.61
CA TYR A 36 -12.11 -4.44 1.15
C TYR A 36 -12.96 -3.23 0.72
N PRO A 37 -14.18 -3.46 0.19
CA PRO A 37 -15.07 -2.36 -0.13
C PRO A 37 -15.57 -1.68 1.15
N VAL A 38 -15.66 -0.35 1.12
CA VAL A 38 -16.33 0.42 2.17
C VAL A 38 -17.84 0.33 2.00
N LYS A 39 -18.57 0.22 3.12
CA LYS A 39 -20.05 0.16 3.12
C LYS A 39 -20.70 1.54 3.15
N ALA A 40 -20.02 2.53 3.72
CA ALA A 40 -20.45 3.91 3.86
C ALA A 40 -19.22 4.83 4.01
N GLY A 41 -19.42 6.13 3.76
CA GLY A 41 -18.33 7.11 3.72
C GLY A 41 -17.61 7.13 2.37
N ARG A 42 -16.42 7.75 2.33
CA ARG A 42 -15.60 7.85 1.12
C ARG A 42 -14.11 7.78 1.42
N ILE A 43 -13.33 7.36 0.43
CA ILE A 43 -11.87 7.42 0.45
C ILE A 43 -11.44 8.31 -0.71
N ALA A 44 -10.59 9.28 -0.42
CA ALA A 44 -10.07 10.22 -1.40
C ALA A 44 -8.54 10.26 -1.32
N TYR A 45 -7.91 10.49 -2.47
CA TYR A 45 -6.47 10.70 -2.60
C TYR A 45 -6.26 12.10 -3.17
N GLY A 46 -5.75 13.01 -2.33
CA GLY A 46 -5.82 14.43 -2.63
C GLY A 46 -7.28 14.90 -2.65
N ASP A 47 -7.67 15.61 -3.71
CA ASP A 47 -9.03 16.16 -3.85
C ASP A 47 -9.99 15.24 -4.62
N ALA A 48 -9.53 14.07 -5.08
CA ALA A 48 -10.30 13.17 -5.92
C ALA A 48 -10.77 11.91 -5.15
N ASP A 49 -12.04 11.55 -5.34
CA ASP A 49 -12.62 10.33 -4.78
C ASP A 49 -12.09 9.10 -5.50
N VAL A 50 -11.89 7.99 -4.78
CA VAL A 50 -11.46 6.74 -5.39
C VAL A 50 -12.44 6.20 -6.42
N ALA A 51 -13.73 6.55 -6.31
CA ALA A 51 -14.74 6.22 -7.31
C ALA A 51 -14.48 6.90 -8.66
N GLU A 52 -13.78 8.04 -8.67
CA GLU A 52 -13.39 8.78 -9.87
C GLU A 52 -12.01 8.35 -10.39
N ILE A 53 -11.05 8.13 -9.47
CA ILE A 53 -9.68 7.73 -9.81
C ILE A 53 -9.61 6.28 -10.32
N GLY A 54 -10.35 5.38 -9.68
CA GLY A 54 -10.25 3.93 -9.90
C GLY A 54 -9.10 3.26 -9.14
N TRP A 55 -9.34 2.04 -8.68
CA TRP A 55 -8.39 1.28 -7.86
C TRP A 55 -7.12 0.84 -8.59
N GLU A 56 -7.12 0.82 -9.93
CA GLU A 56 -5.92 0.53 -10.71
C GLU A 56 -4.88 1.64 -10.52
N THR A 57 -5.25 2.88 -10.82
CA THR A 57 -4.39 4.05 -10.65
C THR A 57 -3.95 4.25 -9.20
N VAL A 58 -4.83 4.03 -8.22
CA VAL A 58 -4.44 4.08 -6.80
C VAL A 58 -3.32 3.07 -6.49
N ARG A 59 -3.44 1.83 -6.98
CA ARG A 59 -2.45 0.77 -6.70
C ARG A 59 -1.12 0.96 -7.45
N GLU A 60 -1.10 1.74 -8.52
CA GLU A 60 0.16 2.14 -9.18
C GLU A 60 0.96 3.15 -8.36
N HIS A 61 0.28 3.95 -7.54
CA HIS A 61 0.88 5.05 -6.78
C HIS A 61 1.03 4.76 -5.28
N VAL A 62 0.49 3.64 -4.80
CA VAL A 62 0.53 3.24 -3.38
C VAL A 62 1.32 1.94 -3.23
N GLY A 63 2.48 2.01 -2.59
CA GLY A 63 3.29 0.85 -2.21
C GLY A 63 2.86 0.27 -0.86
N VAL A 64 2.95 -1.06 -0.71
CA VAL A 64 2.60 -1.77 0.53
C VAL A 64 3.75 -2.68 0.94
N VAL A 65 4.15 -2.58 2.20
CA VAL A 65 5.05 -3.52 2.85
C VAL A 65 4.23 -4.40 3.79
N LEU A 66 4.18 -5.70 3.50
CA LEU A 66 3.44 -6.67 4.30
C LEU A 66 4.23 -7.05 5.56
N GLN A 67 3.52 -7.33 6.65
CA GLN A 67 4.14 -7.82 7.89
C GLN A 67 4.90 -9.14 7.69
N HIS A 68 4.37 -10.02 6.84
CA HIS A 68 5.04 -11.25 6.41
C HIS A 68 5.31 -11.12 4.91
N PRO A 69 6.58 -11.00 4.48
CA PRO A 69 6.91 -10.93 3.06
C PRO A 69 6.58 -12.27 2.39
N VAL A 70 6.08 -12.20 1.17
CA VAL A 70 5.87 -13.37 0.31
C VAL A 70 6.98 -13.38 -0.72
N LEU A 71 7.76 -14.47 -0.74
CA LEU A 71 8.76 -14.72 -1.76
C LEU A 71 8.36 -15.94 -2.57
N PHE A 72 8.46 -15.82 -3.89
CA PHE A 72 8.31 -16.92 -4.81
C PHE A 72 9.62 -17.70 -4.90
N ASN A 73 9.51 -19.01 -5.12
CA ASN A 73 10.66 -19.88 -5.38
C ASN A 73 11.22 -19.60 -6.80
N ASP A 74 11.86 -18.45 -6.92
CA ASP A 74 12.39 -17.87 -8.15
C ASP A 74 13.60 -16.97 -7.80
N SER A 75 14.25 -16.41 -8.80
CA SER A 75 15.34 -15.46 -8.66
C SER A 75 14.95 -14.22 -7.85
N VAL A 76 15.97 -13.58 -7.25
CA VAL A 76 15.80 -12.27 -6.59
C VAL A 76 15.20 -11.25 -7.55
N ARG A 77 15.68 -11.20 -8.80
CA ARG A 77 15.14 -10.32 -9.84
C ARG A 77 13.65 -10.54 -10.05
N ALA A 78 13.21 -11.78 -10.21
CA ALA A 78 11.79 -12.10 -10.41
C ALA A 78 10.93 -11.67 -9.21
N ASN A 79 11.46 -11.83 -7.99
CA ASN A 79 10.80 -11.37 -6.78
C ASN A 79 10.77 -9.83 -6.65
N LEU A 80 11.78 -9.12 -7.17
CA LEU A 80 11.79 -7.66 -7.19
C LEU A 80 10.82 -7.08 -8.24
N THR A 81 10.75 -7.71 -9.42
CA THR A 81 9.93 -7.19 -10.52
C THR A 81 8.48 -7.65 -10.48
N LEU A 82 8.20 -8.81 -9.88
CA LEU A 82 6.87 -9.42 -9.83
C LEU A 82 6.21 -9.51 -11.22
N GLY A 83 7.02 -9.79 -12.25
CA GLY A 83 6.57 -9.89 -13.65
C GLY A 83 6.51 -8.58 -14.42
N ARG A 84 6.87 -7.44 -13.81
CA ARG A 84 7.04 -6.16 -14.53
C ARG A 84 8.41 -6.07 -15.19
N GLU A 85 8.51 -5.23 -16.22
CA GLU A 85 9.82 -4.87 -16.76
C GLU A 85 10.47 -3.78 -15.90
N ALA A 86 11.74 -3.96 -15.58
CA ALA A 86 12.57 -2.97 -14.89
C ALA A 86 14.02 -3.16 -15.31
N ASP A 87 14.73 -2.04 -15.50
CA ASP A 87 16.16 -2.08 -15.81
C ASP A 87 17.01 -2.40 -14.56
N ASP A 88 18.25 -2.84 -14.81
CA ASP A 88 19.17 -3.24 -13.74
C ASP A 88 19.47 -2.07 -12.79
N ALA A 89 19.56 -0.85 -13.30
CA ALA A 89 19.86 0.33 -12.49
C ALA A 89 18.77 0.56 -11.43
N THR A 90 17.50 0.45 -11.81
CA THR A 90 16.35 0.58 -10.92
C THR A 90 16.35 -0.52 -9.85
N LEU A 91 16.66 -1.76 -10.25
CA LEU A 91 16.68 -2.89 -9.32
C LEU A 91 17.81 -2.76 -8.28
N TRP A 92 19.01 -2.36 -8.70
CA TRP A 92 20.12 -2.12 -7.78
C TRP A 92 19.85 -0.96 -6.83
N GLN A 93 19.27 0.15 -7.34
CA GLN A 93 18.86 1.26 -6.50
C GLN A 93 17.84 0.84 -5.44
N ALA A 94 16.87 -0.02 -5.80
CA ALA A 94 15.90 -0.54 -4.84
C ALA A 94 16.58 -1.40 -3.75
N LEU A 95 17.56 -2.23 -4.11
CA LEU A 95 18.34 -3.03 -3.16
C LEU A 95 19.18 -2.16 -2.22
N ASP A 96 19.80 -1.09 -2.72
CA ASP A 96 20.56 -0.13 -1.91
C ASP A 96 19.65 0.58 -0.88
N ILE A 97 18.48 1.06 -1.31
CA ILE A 97 17.50 1.69 -0.41
C ILE A 97 17.05 0.70 0.68
N ALA A 98 16.90 -0.58 0.32
CA ALA A 98 16.51 -1.65 1.23
C ALA A 98 17.66 -2.16 2.11
N GLN A 99 18.90 -1.68 1.92
CA GLN A 99 20.11 -2.14 2.62
C GLN A 99 20.37 -3.64 2.43
N LEU A 100 20.21 -4.12 1.19
CA LEU A 100 20.39 -5.52 0.79
C LEU A 100 21.59 -5.73 -0.16
N THR A 101 22.49 -4.74 -0.22
CA THR A 101 23.75 -4.79 -0.97
C THR A 101 24.96 -4.98 -0.09
#